data_AF-A0A2V8PR45-F1
#
_entry.id   AF-A0A2V8PR45-F1
#
_cell.length_a   1.000
_cell.length_b   1.000
_cell.length_c   1.000
_cell.angle_alpha   90.00
_cell.angle_beta   90.00
_cell.angle_gamma   90.00
#
_symmetry.space_group_name_H-M   'P 1'
#
loop_
_entity.id
_entity.type
_entity.pdbx_description
1 polymer ?
#
loop_
_entity_poly.entity_id
_entity_poly.type
_entity_poly.pdbx_seq_one_letter_code
_entity_poly.pdbx_strand_id
1 'polypeptide(L)'
;MVFNANESSKTFPALISEDAYAEGTETATLTLSNAVGATIGSPGIATLQINDNETVDGSANPIDDAPIYVCQHYHDFLNRQSDSDGQAFWTNQITSCGSNASCLDEKRNNVSAAFFLSVEFQQTGYFAFRFYRASFRDTTQRPLALPRYQEFLRDTQALGRNVVVGQQNWEFVLEQNKQGFALDWVARTEFIAEYPTTMTRDQFIDQAFARSAATPTQQELTLARGAYDSGGSLKEKRAQGFRKVCDSPSVFNAQYNPAFVLMQYFGYLRRNPDNAPDNNYSGYNFWLNKMNQFSQPGEDVTNESVALSRVKRAEMVKAFLVSAEYRERFQGGSNRGNQQGSIAMADPGRNLRDAIARTLWFALNSPLVKTFMTG
;
A
#
# COMPACT_ATOMS: atom_id res chain seq x y z
N MET A 1 9.31 -13.70 -9.47
CA MET A 1 10.48 -14.09 -8.64
C MET A 1 11.74 -13.97 -9.49
N VAL A 2 12.90 -13.68 -8.89
CA VAL A 2 14.18 -13.59 -9.61
C VAL A 2 15.16 -14.57 -9.00
N PHE A 3 15.53 -15.62 -9.72
CA PHE A 3 16.50 -16.62 -9.26
C PHE A 3 17.92 -16.14 -9.55
N ASN A 4 18.79 -16.22 -8.55
CA ASN A 4 20.22 -15.99 -8.76
C ASN A 4 20.85 -17.16 -9.53
N ALA A 5 22.07 -16.95 -10.05
CA ALA A 5 22.82 -18.04 -10.68
C ALA A 5 22.94 -19.23 -9.71
N ASN A 6 22.60 -20.43 -10.20
CA ASN A 6 22.54 -21.69 -9.44
C ASN A 6 21.49 -21.76 -8.32
N GLU A 7 20.55 -20.81 -8.24
CA GLU A 7 19.40 -20.91 -7.33
C GLU A 7 18.27 -21.71 -8.00
N SER A 8 17.91 -22.87 -7.46
CA SER A 8 16.89 -23.77 -8.02
C SER A 8 15.53 -23.73 -7.31
N SER A 9 15.43 -23.01 -6.19
CA SER A 9 14.18 -22.93 -5.41
C SER A 9 14.03 -21.56 -4.78
N LYS A 10 12.78 -21.08 -4.68
CA LYS A 10 12.40 -19.91 -3.88
C LYS A 10 11.11 -20.18 -3.11
N THR A 11 10.97 -19.49 -1.99
CA THR A 11 9.76 -19.49 -1.18
C THR A 11 9.03 -18.15 -1.34
N PHE A 12 7.72 -18.18 -1.14
CA PHE A 12 6.89 -17.01 -0.95
C PHE A 12 5.90 -17.26 0.17
N PRO A 13 5.55 -16.25 0.97
CA PRO A 13 4.47 -16.36 1.93
C PRO A 13 3.11 -16.20 1.25
N ALA A 14 2.20 -17.11 1.60
CA ALA A 14 0.76 -16.91 1.42
C ALA A 14 0.23 -16.29 2.72
N LEU A 15 -0.47 -15.15 2.62
CA LEU A 15 -1.13 -14.54 3.77
C LEU A 15 -2.54 -15.08 3.89
N ILE A 16 -2.88 -15.58 5.07
CA ILE A 16 -4.18 -16.13 5.39
C ILE A 16 -4.80 -15.23 6.44
N SER A 17 -6.04 -14.82 6.22
CA SER A 17 -6.83 -14.03 7.15
C SER A 17 -7.63 -14.97 8.04
N GLU A 18 -7.70 -14.67 9.33
CA GLU A 18 -8.54 -15.39 10.28
C GLU A 18 -9.98 -14.88 10.16
N ASP A 19 -10.93 -15.79 9.96
CA ASP A 19 -12.35 -15.49 9.99
C ASP A 19 -13.10 -16.47 10.91
N ALA A 20 -14.42 -16.31 11.02
CA ALA A 20 -15.27 -17.13 11.87
C ALA A 20 -16.27 -17.95 11.04
N TYR A 21 -15.96 -18.27 9.79
CA TYR A 21 -16.85 -19.03 8.91
C TYR A 21 -16.40 -20.49 8.83
N ALA A 22 -17.34 -21.42 8.98
CA ALA A 22 -17.08 -22.83 8.68
C ALA A 22 -17.38 -23.09 7.21
N GLU A 23 -16.33 -23.08 6.40
CA GLU A 23 -16.38 -23.16 4.94
C GLU A 23 -15.76 -24.48 4.43
N GLY A 24 -15.04 -25.19 5.30
CA GLY A 24 -14.28 -26.38 4.96
C GLY A 24 -12.99 -26.04 4.21
N THR A 25 -12.27 -27.06 3.74
CA THR A 25 -11.00 -26.85 3.04
C THR A 25 -11.18 -26.04 1.76
N GLU A 26 -10.56 -24.87 1.71
CA GLU A 26 -10.47 -24.05 0.50
C GLU A 26 -9.27 -24.43 -0.36
N THR A 27 -9.36 -24.14 -1.66
CA THR A 27 -8.26 -24.42 -2.60
C THR A 27 -7.96 -23.23 -3.50
N ALA A 28 -6.68 -23.02 -3.80
CA ALA A 28 -6.23 -22.05 -4.78
C ALA A 28 -5.24 -22.70 -5.77
N THR A 29 -5.27 -22.24 -7.02
CA THR A 29 -4.31 -22.69 -8.05
C THR A 29 -3.11 -21.75 -8.10
N LEU A 30 -1.93 -22.31 -7.91
CA LEU A 30 -0.65 -21.63 -8.04
C LEU A 30 -0.08 -21.91 -9.44
N THR A 31 0.14 -20.87 -10.24
CA THR A 31 0.69 -21.00 -11.60
C THR A 31 1.98 -20.21 -11.73
N LEU A 32 3.06 -20.87 -12.15
CA LEU A 32 4.26 -20.19 -12.60
C LEU A 32 4.05 -19.71 -14.05
N SER A 33 4.36 -18.44 -14.31
CA SER A 33 4.19 -17.83 -15.64
C SER A 33 5.28 -16.78 -15.89
N ASN A 34 5.37 -16.30 -17.15
CA ASN A 34 6.25 -15.22 -17.56
C ASN A 34 7.75 -15.45 -17.23
N ALA A 35 8.25 -16.67 -17.45
CA ALA A 35 9.67 -16.96 -17.28
C ALA A 35 10.51 -16.23 -18.34
N VAL A 36 11.56 -15.54 -17.89
CA VAL A 36 12.54 -14.85 -18.74
C VAL A 36 13.91 -15.46 -18.45
N GLY A 37 14.62 -15.91 -19.48
CA GLY A 37 15.92 -16.57 -19.34
C GLY A 37 15.88 -17.97 -18.71
N ALA A 38 14.68 -18.56 -18.57
CA ALA A 38 14.47 -19.90 -18.03
C ALA A 38 13.23 -20.55 -18.68
N THR A 39 13.09 -21.86 -18.53
CA THR A 39 11.88 -22.62 -18.92
C THR A 39 11.15 -23.09 -17.67
N ILE A 40 9.82 -22.96 -17.64
CA ILE A 40 9.00 -23.52 -16.55
C ILE A 40 8.87 -25.03 -16.81
N GLY A 41 9.40 -25.83 -15.89
CA GLY A 41 9.32 -27.29 -15.94
C GLY A 41 7.97 -27.85 -15.48
N SER A 42 7.90 -29.18 -15.38
CA SER A 42 6.73 -29.88 -14.82
C SER A 42 7.02 -30.31 -13.37
N PRO A 43 6.13 -30.03 -12.40
CA PRO A 43 4.87 -29.31 -12.56
C PRO A 43 5.07 -27.78 -12.57
N GLY A 44 4.42 -27.08 -13.51
CA GLY A 44 4.37 -25.61 -13.55
C GLY A 44 3.18 -25.01 -12.80
N ILE A 45 2.31 -25.88 -12.27
CA ILE A 45 1.08 -25.57 -11.55
C ILE A 45 1.03 -26.42 -10.28
N ALA A 46 0.57 -25.86 -9.17
CA ALA A 46 0.32 -26.57 -7.91
C ALA A 46 -1.01 -26.13 -7.29
N THR A 47 -1.58 -26.96 -6.43
CA THR A 47 -2.77 -26.62 -5.64
C THR A 47 -2.33 -26.25 -4.22
N LEU A 48 -2.69 -25.05 -3.79
CA LEU A 48 -2.66 -24.65 -2.38
C LEU A 48 -3.96 -25.11 -1.73
N GLN A 49 -3.87 -25.80 -0.60
CA GLN A 49 -5.00 -26.11 0.26
C GLN A 49 -4.90 -25.26 1.53
N ILE A 50 -6.00 -24.62 1.89
CA ILE A 50 -6.15 -23.87 3.14
C ILE A 50 -7.14 -24.66 3.98
N ASN A 51 -6.65 -25.20 5.09
CA ASN A 51 -7.49 -25.96 6.00
C ASN A 51 -8.19 -25.00 6.95
N ASP A 52 -9.50 -25.01 6.89
CA ASP A 52 -10.39 -24.29 7.79
C ASP A 52 -10.27 -24.83 9.24
N ASN A 53 -10.14 -23.92 10.20
CA ASN A 53 -10.07 -24.25 11.63
C ASN A 53 -11.45 -24.21 12.31
N GLU A 54 -12.50 -23.80 11.60
CA GLU A 54 -13.86 -23.69 12.09
C GLU A 54 -14.67 -24.93 11.69
N THR A 55 -15.32 -25.55 12.67
CA THR A 55 -16.30 -26.62 12.39
C THR A 55 -17.73 -26.11 12.26
N VAL A 56 -17.99 -24.90 12.78
CA VAL A 56 -19.27 -24.18 12.72
C VAL A 56 -19.01 -22.67 12.68
N ASP A 57 -19.90 -21.90 12.03
CA ASP A 57 -19.81 -20.44 12.01
C ASP A 57 -19.77 -19.88 13.45
N GLY A 58 -18.75 -19.08 13.75
CA GLY A 58 -18.56 -18.38 15.01
C GLY A 58 -19.43 -17.13 15.14
N SER A 59 -19.80 -16.79 16.38
CA SER A 59 -20.62 -15.61 16.68
C SER A 59 -19.81 -14.33 16.91
N ALA A 60 -18.50 -14.45 17.15
CA ALA A 60 -17.61 -13.32 17.41
C ALA A 60 -16.78 -13.02 16.16
N ASN A 61 -16.56 -11.75 15.87
CA ASN A 61 -15.73 -11.35 14.75
C ASN A 61 -14.24 -11.40 15.16
N PRO A 62 -13.38 -12.21 14.51
CA PRO A 62 -11.99 -12.39 14.94
C PRO A 62 -11.18 -11.11 14.99
N ILE A 63 -11.45 -10.14 14.10
CA ILE A 63 -10.76 -8.85 14.14
C ILE A 63 -11.16 -7.97 15.34
N ASP A 64 -12.01 -8.43 16.25
CA ASP A 64 -12.21 -7.81 17.57
C ASP A 64 -11.11 -8.15 18.57
N ASP A 65 -10.37 -9.22 18.33
CA ASP A 65 -9.13 -9.52 19.04
C ASP A 65 -7.99 -8.60 18.53
N ALA A 66 -7.28 -7.96 19.45
CA ALA A 66 -6.26 -6.97 19.11
C ALA A 66 -5.06 -7.57 18.33
N PRO A 67 -4.49 -8.73 18.73
CA PRO A 67 -3.51 -9.43 17.92
C PRO A 67 -3.98 -9.73 16.48
N ILE A 68 -5.18 -10.32 16.30
CA ILE A 68 -5.71 -10.63 14.96
C ILE A 68 -5.91 -9.35 14.16
N TYR A 69 -6.50 -8.31 14.76
CA TYR A 69 -6.69 -7.01 14.14
C TYR A 69 -5.39 -6.40 13.60
N VAL A 70 -4.32 -6.42 14.40
CA VAL A 70 -3.01 -5.91 14.00
C VAL A 70 -2.44 -6.74 12.86
N CYS A 71 -2.48 -8.07 12.97
CA CYS A 71 -2.00 -8.97 11.92
C CYS A 71 -2.71 -8.69 10.58
N GLN A 72 -4.03 -8.51 10.63
CA GLN A 72 -4.84 -8.19 9.46
C GLN A 72 -4.43 -6.85 8.82
N HIS A 73 -4.04 -5.85 9.61
CA HIS A 73 -3.54 -4.58 9.08
C HIS A 73 -2.19 -4.72 8.35
N TYR A 74 -1.29 -5.56 8.87
CA TYR A 74 -0.05 -5.89 8.14
C TYR A 74 -0.34 -6.56 6.79
N HIS A 75 -1.33 -7.45 6.75
CA HIS A 75 -1.73 -8.12 5.51
C HIS A 75 -2.36 -7.14 4.51
N ASP A 76 -3.37 -6.38 4.96
CA ASP A 76 -4.17 -5.52 4.10
C ASP A 76 -3.38 -4.32 3.56
N PHE A 77 -2.54 -3.70 4.39
CA PHE A 77 -1.83 -2.47 4.05
C PHE A 77 -0.38 -2.68 3.63
N LEU A 78 0.34 -3.61 4.25
CA LEU A 78 1.77 -3.80 3.99
C LEU A 78 2.07 -5.06 3.16
N ASN A 79 1.06 -5.91 2.91
CA ASN A 79 1.18 -7.15 2.15
C ASN A 79 2.36 -8.02 2.62
N ARG A 80 2.51 -8.13 3.95
CA ARG A 80 3.47 -9.00 4.62
C ARG A 80 2.93 -9.48 5.96
N GLN A 81 3.52 -10.55 6.49
CA GLN A 81 3.28 -10.94 7.87
C GLN A 81 3.86 -9.90 8.83
N SER A 82 3.18 -9.68 9.96
CA SER A 82 3.71 -8.87 11.04
C SER A 82 4.99 -9.49 11.60
N ASP A 83 6.00 -8.65 11.82
CA ASP A 83 7.16 -9.05 12.61
C ASP A 83 6.81 -9.04 14.12
N SER A 84 7.53 -9.83 14.92
CA SER A 84 7.22 -10.03 16.35
C SER A 84 7.11 -8.72 17.13
N ASP A 85 8.02 -7.79 16.85
CA ASP A 85 8.14 -6.55 17.60
C ASP A 85 7.04 -5.57 17.20
N GLY A 86 6.79 -5.44 15.89
CA GLY A 86 5.68 -4.65 15.36
C GLY A 86 4.32 -5.17 15.84
N GLN A 87 4.10 -6.49 15.79
CA GLN A 87 2.90 -7.14 16.30
C GLN A 87 2.67 -6.81 17.78
N ALA A 88 3.69 -7.01 18.62
CA ALA A 88 3.60 -6.74 20.05
C ALA A 88 3.36 -5.25 20.34
N PHE A 89 4.09 -4.37 19.66
CA PHE A 89 3.96 -2.92 19.85
C PHE A 89 2.54 -2.43 19.57
N TRP A 90 1.98 -2.73 18.40
CA TRP A 90 0.65 -2.26 18.01
C TRP A 90 -0.47 -2.93 18.81
N THR A 91 -0.30 -4.21 19.16
CA THR A 91 -1.25 -4.90 20.04
C THR A 91 -1.32 -4.21 21.40
N ASN A 92 -0.16 -3.88 21.99
CA ASN A 92 -0.08 -3.22 23.28
C ASN A 92 -0.69 -1.81 23.28
N GLN A 93 -0.71 -1.10 22.13
CA GLN A 93 -1.41 0.18 22.02
C GLN A 93 -2.93 0.04 22.21
N ILE A 94 -3.52 -1.09 21.80
CA ILE A 94 -4.95 -1.34 21.92
C ILE A 94 -5.25 -1.92 23.31
N THR A 95 -4.50 -2.94 23.74
CA THR A 95 -4.75 -3.64 25.00
C THR A 95 -4.47 -2.80 26.24
N SER A 96 -3.67 -1.73 26.13
CA SER A 96 -3.48 -0.76 27.23
C SER A 96 -4.78 -0.09 27.70
N CYS A 97 -5.85 -0.14 26.89
CA CYS A 97 -7.16 0.38 27.26
C CYS A 97 -7.95 -0.50 28.24
N GLY A 98 -7.52 -1.75 28.49
CA GLY A 98 -8.30 -2.71 29.27
C GLY A 98 -9.71 -2.88 28.68
N SER A 99 -10.74 -2.72 29.52
CA SER A 99 -12.15 -2.83 29.12
C SER A 99 -12.82 -1.49 28.77
N ASN A 100 -12.06 -0.39 28.65
CA ASN A 100 -12.63 0.92 28.32
C ASN A 100 -12.99 0.98 26.83
N ALA A 101 -14.28 0.87 26.51
CA ALA A 101 -14.79 0.84 25.14
C ALA A 101 -14.44 2.10 24.32
N SER A 102 -14.44 3.28 24.93
CA SER A 102 -14.11 4.54 24.23
C SER A 102 -12.62 4.59 23.87
N CYS A 103 -11.76 4.16 24.80
CA CYS A 103 -10.32 4.02 24.55
C CYS A 103 -10.04 2.97 23.47
N LEU A 104 -10.72 1.81 23.51
CA LEU A 104 -10.56 0.75 22.51
C LEU A 104 -10.94 1.23 21.11
N ASP A 105 -12.09 1.91 20.95
CA ASP A 105 -12.50 2.50 19.68
C ASP A 105 -11.44 3.49 19.17
N GLU A 106 -10.98 4.41 20.03
CA GLU A 106 -9.97 5.39 19.64
C GLU A 106 -8.64 4.72 19.25
N LYS A 107 -8.11 3.81 20.07
CA LYS A 107 -6.82 3.16 19.80
C LYS A 107 -6.88 2.27 18.56
N ARG A 108 -8.00 1.57 18.30
CA ARG A 108 -8.17 0.79 17.05
C ARG A 108 -8.14 1.70 15.82
N ASN A 109 -8.85 2.82 15.85
CA ASN A 109 -8.84 3.82 14.78
C ASN A 109 -7.44 4.43 14.57
N ASN A 110 -6.75 4.76 15.67
CA ASN A 110 -5.42 5.34 15.65
C ASN A 110 -4.36 4.36 15.12
N VAL A 111 -4.33 3.13 15.60
CA VAL A 111 -3.43 2.07 15.11
C VAL A 111 -3.64 1.85 13.63
N SER A 112 -4.89 1.78 13.19
CA SER A 112 -5.21 1.61 11.78
C SER A 112 -4.72 2.76 10.90
N ALA A 113 -5.02 4.00 11.31
CA ALA A 113 -4.54 5.20 10.62
C ALA A 113 -3.00 5.23 10.53
N ALA A 114 -2.28 4.71 11.54
CA ALA A 114 -0.83 4.65 11.54
C ALA A 114 -0.25 3.78 10.42
N PHE A 115 -0.95 2.74 9.93
CA PHE A 115 -0.48 1.95 8.79
C PHE A 115 -0.44 2.78 7.50
N PHE A 116 -1.47 3.58 7.22
CA PHE A 116 -1.48 4.50 6.06
C PHE A 116 -0.39 5.56 6.13
N LEU A 117 -0.11 6.04 7.34
CA LEU A 117 0.85 7.12 7.57
C LEU A 117 2.28 6.61 7.77
N SER A 118 2.45 5.29 7.91
CA SER A 118 3.75 4.66 8.07
C SER A 118 4.67 4.98 6.89
N VAL A 119 5.96 5.10 7.16
CA VAL A 119 6.97 5.28 6.13
C VAL A 119 6.90 4.15 5.10
N GLU A 120 6.64 2.91 5.54
CA GLU A 120 6.51 1.76 4.64
C GLU A 120 5.41 2.00 3.60
N PHE A 121 4.21 2.38 4.03
CA PHE A 121 3.10 2.61 3.11
C PHE A 121 3.24 3.91 2.29
N GLN A 122 3.75 4.97 2.90
CA GLN A 122 4.03 6.25 2.25
C GLN A 122 5.02 6.11 1.09
N GLN A 123 6.04 5.28 1.28
CA GLN A 123 7.12 5.08 0.33
C GLN A 123 6.91 3.91 -0.63
N THR A 124 5.84 3.10 -0.45
CA THR A 124 5.45 2.01 -1.36
C THR A 124 4.09 2.28 -1.99
N GLY A 125 3.00 2.16 -1.24
CA GLY A 125 1.61 2.37 -1.69
C GLY A 125 1.39 3.74 -2.31
N TYR A 126 1.59 4.82 -1.55
CA TYR A 126 1.37 6.16 -2.09
C TYR A 126 2.38 6.54 -3.18
N PHE A 127 3.59 5.99 -3.13
CA PHE A 127 4.57 6.16 -4.20
C PHE A 127 4.07 5.54 -5.51
N ALA A 128 3.61 4.28 -5.50
CA ALA A 128 3.02 3.62 -6.65
C ALA A 128 1.81 4.42 -7.18
N PHE A 129 0.91 4.84 -6.29
CA PHE A 129 -0.25 5.64 -6.67
C PHE A 129 0.16 6.91 -7.42
N ARG A 130 1.14 7.67 -6.93
CA ARG A 130 1.62 8.88 -7.63
C ARG A 130 2.19 8.57 -9.01
N PHE A 131 2.85 7.44 -9.20
CA PHE A 131 3.30 6.99 -10.53
C PHE A 131 2.14 6.74 -11.48
N TYR A 132 1.07 6.08 -11.04
CA TYR A 132 -0.15 5.90 -11.85
C TYR A 132 -0.78 7.25 -12.22
N ARG A 133 -0.95 8.14 -11.23
CA ARG A 133 -1.57 9.46 -11.41
C ARG A 133 -0.77 10.39 -12.31
N ALA A 134 0.55 10.34 -12.20
CA ALA A 134 1.45 11.10 -13.05
C ALA A 134 1.53 10.51 -14.47
N SER A 135 1.09 9.26 -14.70
CA SER A 135 1.26 8.58 -15.99
C SER A 135 0.01 8.65 -16.87
N PHE A 136 -1.12 8.20 -16.31
CA PHE A 136 -2.25 7.77 -17.13
C PHE A 136 -3.38 8.79 -17.15
N ARG A 137 -4.22 8.68 -18.18
CA ARG A 137 -5.46 9.44 -18.34
C ARG A 137 -6.67 8.60 -17.96
N ASP A 138 -7.81 9.27 -17.83
CA ASP A 138 -9.10 8.62 -17.64
C ASP A 138 -9.46 7.82 -18.89
N THR A 139 -9.74 6.53 -18.70
CA THR A 139 -10.08 5.58 -19.77
C THR A 139 -11.07 4.55 -19.23
N THR A 140 -11.71 3.78 -20.12
CA THR A 140 -12.58 2.68 -19.68
C THR A 140 -11.84 1.58 -18.94
N GLN A 141 -10.57 1.31 -19.28
CA GLN A 141 -9.74 0.35 -18.53
C GLN A 141 -9.23 0.91 -17.20
N ARG A 142 -9.11 2.24 -17.10
CA ARG A 142 -8.59 2.94 -15.93
C ARG A 142 -9.43 4.18 -15.60
N PRO A 143 -10.65 3.98 -15.07
CA PRO A 143 -11.56 5.09 -14.80
C PRO A 143 -10.97 6.05 -13.77
N LEU A 144 -11.22 7.34 -13.98
CA LEU A 144 -10.67 8.45 -13.20
C LEU A 144 -9.13 8.48 -13.18
N ALA A 145 -8.45 7.71 -14.05
CA ALA A 145 -7.00 7.49 -14.04
C ALA A 145 -6.46 6.95 -12.69
N LEU A 146 -7.24 6.12 -12.00
CA LEU A 146 -6.83 5.48 -10.74
C LEU A 146 -6.16 4.13 -11.02
N PRO A 147 -5.11 3.73 -10.28
CA PRO A 147 -4.64 2.35 -10.36
C PRO A 147 -5.78 1.37 -10.08
N ARG A 148 -5.77 0.21 -10.74
CA ARG A 148 -6.65 -0.91 -10.37
C ARG A 148 -6.01 -1.72 -9.25
N TYR A 149 -6.83 -2.39 -8.44
CA TYR A 149 -6.39 -3.10 -7.23
C TYR A 149 -5.26 -4.12 -7.50
N GLN A 150 -5.38 -4.95 -8.54
CA GLN A 150 -4.34 -5.93 -8.88
C GLN A 150 -3.05 -5.28 -9.40
N GLU A 151 -3.18 -4.20 -10.17
CA GLU A 151 -2.05 -3.42 -10.64
C GLU A 151 -1.28 -2.80 -9.48
N PHE A 152 -2.03 -2.24 -8.53
CA PHE A 152 -1.50 -1.67 -7.30
C PHE A 152 -0.76 -2.71 -6.47
N LEU A 153 -1.38 -3.85 -6.15
CA LEU A 153 -0.74 -4.90 -5.35
C LEU A 153 0.57 -5.41 -5.96
N ARG A 154 0.57 -5.67 -7.28
CA ARG A 154 1.78 -6.10 -7.99
C ARG A 154 2.92 -5.09 -7.82
N ASP A 155 2.60 -3.81 -7.96
CA ASP A 155 3.59 -2.75 -7.99
C ASP A 155 4.08 -2.36 -6.57
N THR A 156 3.20 -2.39 -5.57
CA THR A 156 3.61 -2.23 -4.17
C THR A 156 4.45 -3.39 -3.68
N GLN A 157 4.18 -4.62 -4.11
CA GLN A 157 5.04 -5.78 -3.86
C GLN A 157 6.43 -5.67 -4.51
N ALA A 158 6.55 -4.98 -5.65
CA ALA A 158 7.85 -4.71 -6.23
C ALA A 158 8.63 -3.69 -5.36
N LEU A 159 7.93 -2.65 -4.89
CA LEU A 159 8.52 -1.57 -4.10
C LEU A 159 8.90 -2.00 -2.67
N GLY A 160 8.06 -2.80 -2.01
CA GLY A 160 8.29 -3.25 -0.64
C GLY A 160 9.27 -4.42 -0.51
N ARG A 161 9.77 -4.99 -1.62
CA ARG A 161 10.48 -6.27 -1.60
C ARG A 161 11.69 -6.26 -0.64
N ASN A 162 11.67 -7.14 0.35
CA ASN A 162 12.69 -7.25 1.40
C ASN A 162 12.87 -5.97 2.23
N VAL A 163 11.86 -5.10 2.27
CA VAL A 163 11.85 -3.89 3.10
C VAL A 163 11.06 -4.19 4.37
N VAL A 164 11.71 -4.05 5.51
CA VAL A 164 11.05 -3.96 6.81
C VAL A 164 11.66 -2.76 7.52
N VAL A 165 10.84 -1.74 7.73
CA VAL A 165 11.31 -0.48 8.29
C VAL A 165 11.90 -0.68 9.69
N GLY A 166 13.06 -0.10 9.93
CA GLY A 166 13.81 -0.26 11.19
C GLY A 166 14.75 -1.46 11.24
N GLN A 167 14.77 -2.35 10.22
CA GLN A 167 15.82 -3.35 10.06
C GLN A 167 17.11 -2.73 9.53
N GLN A 168 18.27 -3.36 9.75
CA GLN A 168 19.51 -2.84 9.18
C GLN A 168 19.40 -2.71 7.65
N ASN A 169 19.85 -1.56 7.10
CA ASN A 169 19.94 -1.31 5.66
C ASN A 169 18.59 -1.19 4.91
N TRP A 170 17.46 -1.07 5.61
CA TRP A 170 16.13 -1.02 4.98
C TRP A 170 15.97 0.17 4.02
N GLU A 171 16.55 1.34 4.33
CA GLU A 171 16.48 2.54 3.49
C GLU A 171 17.16 2.31 2.14
N PHE A 172 18.32 1.65 2.15
CA PHE A 172 19.06 1.33 0.93
C PHE A 172 18.28 0.35 0.06
N VAL A 173 17.71 -0.70 0.65
CA VAL A 173 16.89 -1.69 -0.09
C VAL A 173 15.67 -1.02 -0.70
N LEU A 174 14.96 -0.17 0.07
CA LEU A 174 13.82 0.60 -0.43
C LEU A 174 14.22 1.53 -1.59
N GLU A 175 15.33 2.24 -1.46
CA GLU A 175 15.85 3.11 -2.52
C GLU A 175 16.19 2.33 -3.79
N GLN A 176 16.85 1.18 -3.66
CA GLN A 176 17.15 0.29 -4.77
C GLN A 176 15.87 -0.19 -5.47
N ASN A 177 14.86 -0.62 -4.70
CA ASN A 177 13.57 -1.05 -5.23
C ASN A 177 12.88 0.08 -6.01
N LYS A 178 12.89 1.30 -5.49
CA LYS A 178 12.31 2.47 -6.17
C LYS A 178 13.03 2.83 -7.46
N GLN A 179 14.36 2.73 -7.49
CA GLN A 179 15.13 2.97 -8.71
C GLN A 179 14.80 1.92 -9.79
N GLY A 180 14.82 0.64 -9.43
CA GLY A 180 14.42 -0.45 -10.32
C GLY A 180 12.99 -0.30 -10.82
N PHE A 181 12.06 0.00 -9.91
CA PHE A 181 10.67 0.27 -10.25
C PHE A 181 10.51 1.41 -11.24
N ALA A 182 11.18 2.55 -11.02
CA ALA A 182 11.10 3.69 -11.93
C ALA A 182 11.67 3.37 -13.33
N LEU A 183 12.77 2.62 -13.39
CA LEU A 183 13.35 2.14 -14.64
C LEU A 183 12.37 1.23 -15.39
N ASP A 184 11.78 0.25 -14.72
CA ASP A 184 10.83 -0.68 -15.34
C ASP A 184 9.54 0.03 -15.74
N TRP A 185 9.07 0.97 -14.92
CA TRP A 185 7.88 1.75 -15.17
C TRP A 185 7.96 2.53 -16.48
N VAL A 186 9.04 3.29 -16.70
CA VAL A 186 9.19 4.10 -17.91
C VAL A 186 9.41 3.28 -19.19
N ALA A 187 9.70 1.98 -19.04
CA ALA A 187 9.81 1.03 -20.13
C ALA A 187 8.50 0.29 -20.45
N ARG A 188 7.44 0.45 -19.64
CA ARG A 188 6.14 -0.18 -19.91
C ARG A 188 5.55 0.37 -21.21
N THR A 189 4.98 -0.51 -22.02
CA THR A 189 4.34 -0.13 -23.30
C THR A 189 3.24 0.91 -23.09
N GLU A 190 2.41 0.75 -22.06
CA GLU A 190 1.36 1.72 -21.71
C GLU A 190 1.94 3.09 -21.28
N PHE A 191 3.09 3.12 -20.60
CA PHE A 191 3.74 4.37 -20.24
C PHE A 191 4.30 5.09 -21.47
N ILE A 192 4.94 4.36 -22.38
CA ILE A 192 5.47 4.92 -23.64
C ILE A 192 4.33 5.45 -24.52
N ALA A 193 3.13 4.85 -24.46
CA ALA A 193 1.96 5.35 -25.17
C ALA A 193 1.46 6.70 -24.64
N GLU A 194 1.58 6.96 -23.34
CA GLU A 194 1.27 8.27 -22.74
C GLU A 194 2.41 9.28 -22.90
N TYR A 195 3.65 8.80 -22.92
CA TYR A 195 4.87 9.59 -23.06
C TYR A 195 5.71 9.08 -24.22
N PRO A 196 5.45 9.47 -25.47
CA PRO A 196 6.29 9.05 -26.59
C PRO A 196 7.78 9.36 -26.37
N THR A 197 8.67 8.52 -26.88
CA THR A 197 10.14 8.73 -26.74
C THR A 197 10.63 9.97 -27.51
N THR A 198 9.78 10.54 -28.37
CA THR A 198 10.01 11.77 -29.12
C THR A 198 9.75 13.05 -28.32
N MET A 199 9.14 12.96 -27.13
CA MET A 199 8.92 14.13 -26.27
C MET A 199 10.25 14.75 -25.84
N THR A 200 10.30 16.08 -25.83
CA THR A 200 11.42 16.79 -25.20
C THR A 200 11.39 16.61 -23.69
N ARG A 201 12.51 16.89 -23.02
CA ARG A 201 12.60 16.89 -21.55
C ARG A 201 11.49 17.74 -20.92
N ASP A 202 11.30 18.96 -21.42
CA ASP A 202 10.36 19.90 -20.81
C ASP A 202 8.91 19.44 -21.03
N GLN A 203 8.57 18.97 -22.24
CA GLN A 203 7.25 18.38 -22.51
C GLN A 203 6.95 17.16 -21.62
N PHE A 204 7.96 16.30 -21.43
CA PHE A 204 7.83 15.11 -20.59
C PHE A 204 7.57 15.47 -19.12
N ILE A 205 8.37 16.37 -18.55
CA ILE A 205 8.25 16.80 -17.14
C ILE A 205 6.96 17.59 -16.91
N ASP A 206 6.65 18.54 -17.79
CA ASP A 206 5.48 19.40 -17.64
C ASP A 206 4.18 18.58 -17.78
N GLN A 207 4.14 17.60 -18.70
CA GLN A 207 3.01 16.69 -18.82
C GLN A 207 2.83 15.82 -17.57
N ALA A 208 3.91 15.32 -16.95
CA ALA A 208 3.82 14.53 -15.72
C ALA A 208 3.23 15.35 -14.55
N PHE A 209 3.64 16.61 -14.37
CA PHE A 209 3.01 17.50 -13.38
C PHE A 209 1.52 17.76 -13.68
N ALA A 210 1.19 18.01 -14.95
CA ALA A 210 -0.20 18.23 -15.37
C ALA A 210 -1.09 17.00 -15.13
N ARG A 211 -0.61 15.79 -15.43
CA ARG A 211 -1.32 14.52 -15.14
C ARG A 211 -1.60 14.34 -13.65
N SER A 212 -0.64 14.72 -12.82
CA SER A 212 -0.78 14.74 -11.36
C SER A 212 -1.66 15.86 -10.82
N ALA A 213 -2.34 16.66 -11.66
CA ALA A 213 -3.15 17.80 -11.24
C ALA A 213 -2.42 18.73 -10.24
N ALA A 214 -1.09 18.84 -10.38
CA ALA A 214 -0.24 19.57 -9.47
C ALA A 214 0.31 20.82 -10.17
N THR A 215 0.38 21.93 -9.44
CA THR A 215 1.05 23.16 -9.89
C THR A 215 2.46 23.17 -9.30
N PRO A 216 3.51 22.85 -10.08
CA PRO A 216 4.86 22.80 -9.54
C PRO A 216 5.42 24.18 -9.26
N THR A 217 6.27 24.27 -8.25
CA THR A 217 7.16 25.41 -8.03
C THR A 217 8.30 25.42 -9.05
N GLN A 218 8.92 26.58 -9.25
CA GLN A 218 10.09 26.70 -10.14
C GLN A 218 11.26 25.81 -9.68
N GLN A 219 11.40 25.60 -8.37
CA GLN A 219 12.42 24.72 -7.80
C GLN A 219 12.13 23.25 -8.15
N GLU A 220 10.89 22.79 -8.03
CA GLU A 220 10.50 21.42 -8.41
C GLU A 220 10.73 21.15 -9.90
N LEU A 221 10.38 22.08 -10.78
CA LEU A 221 10.69 21.99 -12.22
C LEU A 221 12.19 21.87 -12.47
N THR A 222 12.99 22.70 -11.79
CA THR A 222 14.45 22.69 -11.93
C THR A 222 15.03 21.35 -11.46
N LEU A 223 14.58 20.82 -10.32
CA LEU A 223 15.03 19.53 -9.79
C LEU A 223 14.64 18.37 -10.69
N ALA A 224 13.42 18.36 -11.23
CA ALA A 224 12.95 17.28 -12.10
C ALA A 224 13.66 17.28 -13.46
N ARG A 225 13.88 18.45 -14.06
CA ARG A 225 14.64 18.60 -15.31
C ARG A 225 16.12 18.27 -15.09
N GLY A 226 16.73 18.74 -14.00
CA GLY A 226 18.10 18.39 -13.65
C GLY A 226 18.32 16.89 -13.44
N ALA A 227 17.37 16.21 -12.79
CA ALA A 227 17.41 14.75 -12.65
C ALA A 227 17.19 14.02 -13.97
N TYR A 228 16.38 14.58 -14.88
CA TYR A 228 16.30 14.05 -16.24
C TYR A 228 17.64 14.15 -16.94
N ASP A 229 18.33 15.28 -16.84
CA ASP A 229 19.59 15.51 -17.55
C ASP A 229 20.77 14.69 -16.99
N SER A 230 20.71 14.27 -15.72
CA SER A 230 21.74 13.42 -15.09
C SER A 230 21.73 11.95 -15.52
N GLY A 231 20.67 11.47 -16.17
CA GLY A 231 20.60 10.09 -16.64
C GLY A 231 21.54 9.82 -17.83
N GLY A 232 22.17 8.64 -17.86
CA GLY A 232 23.05 8.25 -18.96
C GLY A 232 22.27 7.92 -20.24
N SER A 233 21.41 6.91 -20.15
CA SER A 233 20.50 6.46 -21.22
C SER A 233 19.15 7.17 -21.16
N LEU A 234 18.41 7.22 -22.28
CA LEU A 234 17.06 7.80 -22.30
C LEU A 234 16.11 7.16 -21.26
N LYS A 235 16.25 5.84 -21.02
CA LYS A 235 15.51 5.12 -19.98
C LYS A 235 15.81 5.69 -18.60
N GLU A 236 17.08 5.87 -18.25
CA GLU A 236 17.50 6.45 -16.97
C GLU A 236 17.07 7.91 -16.83
N LYS A 237 17.24 8.73 -17.87
CA LYS A 237 16.80 10.14 -17.89
C LYS A 237 15.32 10.26 -17.54
N ARG A 238 14.48 9.49 -18.22
CA ARG A 238 13.02 9.48 -18.00
C ARG A 238 12.67 8.95 -16.61
N ALA A 239 13.30 7.88 -16.16
CA ALA A 239 13.05 7.31 -14.83
C ALA A 239 13.38 8.31 -13.71
N GLN A 240 14.56 8.94 -13.76
CA GLN A 240 15.01 9.91 -12.76
C GLN A 240 14.15 11.18 -12.76
N GLY A 241 13.88 11.75 -13.94
CA GLY A 241 13.03 12.93 -14.07
C GLY A 241 11.59 12.68 -13.61
N PHE A 242 10.98 11.57 -14.05
CA PHE A 242 9.60 11.22 -13.67
C PHE A 242 9.46 10.94 -12.18
N ARG A 243 10.43 10.23 -11.59
CA ARG A 243 10.45 10.01 -10.15
C ARG A 243 10.53 11.33 -9.38
N LYS A 244 11.36 12.29 -9.82
CA LYS A 244 11.41 13.61 -9.19
C LYS A 244 10.11 14.40 -9.28
N VAL A 245 9.33 14.23 -10.35
CA VAL A 245 7.95 14.75 -10.41
C VAL A 245 7.07 14.06 -9.36
N CYS A 246 7.05 12.74 -9.31
CA CYS A 246 6.19 11.98 -8.39
C CYS A 246 6.53 12.18 -6.91
N ASP A 247 7.79 12.47 -6.59
CA ASP A 247 8.27 12.73 -5.22
C ASP A 247 8.18 14.22 -4.83
N SER A 248 7.68 15.09 -5.71
CA SER A 248 7.57 16.52 -5.42
C SER A 248 6.49 16.81 -4.37
N PRO A 249 6.70 17.79 -3.46
CA PRO A 249 5.68 18.23 -2.52
C PRO A 249 4.34 18.62 -3.17
N SER A 250 4.38 19.29 -4.32
CA SER A 250 3.16 19.68 -5.06
C SER A 250 2.36 18.48 -5.53
N VAL A 251 3.02 17.44 -6.08
CA VAL A 251 2.34 16.19 -6.49
C VAL A 251 1.86 15.40 -5.28
N PHE A 252 2.67 15.32 -4.22
CA PHE A 252 2.27 14.68 -2.98
C PHE A 252 0.99 15.28 -2.41
N ASN A 253 0.95 16.61 -2.26
CA ASN A 253 -0.20 17.32 -1.72
C ASN A 253 -1.45 17.18 -2.60
N ALA A 254 -1.30 17.33 -3.93
CA ALA A 254 -2.42 17.22 -4.88
C ALA A 254 -3.03 15.81 -4.90
N GLN A 255 -2.21 14.77 -4.68
CA GLN A 255 -2.63 13.38 -4.80
C GLN A 255 -2.95 12.70 -3.48
N TYR A 256 -2.70 13.32 -2.33
CA TYR A 256 -2.93 12.71 -1.02
C TYR A 256 -4.40 12.29 -0.79
N ASN A 257 -5.36 13.20 -0.97
CA ASN A 257 -6.78 12.88 -0.73
C ASN A 257 -7.29 11.76 -1.67
N PRO A 258 -7.09 11.83 -3.00
CA PRO A 258 -7.44 10.73 -3.90
C PRO A 258 -6.79 9.40 -3.51
N ALA A 259 -5.51 9.43 -3.16
CA ALA A 259 -4.79 8.23 -2.75
C ALA A 259 -5.38 7.65 -1.47
N PHE A 260 -5.50 8.47 -0.42
CA PHE A 260 -6.01 8.07 0.88
C PHE A 260 -7.38 7.40 0.75
N VAL A 261 -8.30 7.97 -0.04
CA VAL A 261 -9.62 7.39 -0.28
C VAL A 261 -9.51 6.03 -0.98
N LEU A 262 -8.73 5.94 -2.05
CA LEU A 262 -8.58 4.68 -2.80
C LEU A 262 -7.99 3.57 -1.91
N MET A 263 -7.05 3.92 -1.03
CA MET A 263 -6.42 2.95 -0.13
C MET A 263 -7.38 2.38 0.92
N GLN A 264 -8.50 3.04 1.20
CA GLN A 264 -9.55 2.44 2.04
C GLN A 264 -10.25 1.28 1.32
N TYR A 265 -10.53 1.44 0.02
CA TYR A 265 -11.10 0.36 -0.80
C TYR A 265 -10.11 -0.79 -0.99
N PHE A 266 -8.83 -0.48 -1.24
CA PHE A 266 -7.82 -1.51 -1.46
C PHE A 266 -7.42 -2.23 -0.18
N GLY A 267 -7.24 -1.50 0.92
CA GLY A 267 -6.88 -2.08 2.20
C GLY A 267 -8.02 -2.86 2.82
N TYR A 268 -9.15 -2.18 3.12
CA TYR A 268 -10.24 -2.82 3.84
C TYR A 268 -11.15 -3.66 2.95
N LEU A 269 -11.49 -3.21 1.75
CA LEU A 269 -12.52 -3.88 0.94
C LEU A 269 -11.91 -4.84 -0.09
N ARG A 270 -10.58 -4.81 -0.26
CA ARG A 270 -9.81 -5.66 -1.19
C ARG A 270 -10.35 -5.65 -2.63
N ARG A 271 -10.93 -4.52 -3.09
CA ARG A 271 -11.55 -4.40 -4.41
C ARG A 271 -11.40 -3.01 -5.03
N ASN A 272 -11.73 -2.88 -6.31
CA ASN A 272 -11.89 -1.56 -6.93
C ASN A 272 -13.19 -0.90 -6.47
N PRO A 273 -13.24 0.45 -6.40
CA PRO A 273 -14.45 1.15 -5.97
C PRO A 273 -15.68 0.86 -6.85
N ASP A 274 -15.48 0.58 -8.13
CA ASP A 274 -16.51 0.25 -9.11
C ASP A 274 -16.79 -1.25 -9.25
N ASN A 275 -16.14 -2.11 -8.47
CA ASN A 275 -16.58 -3.51 -8.39
C ASN A 275 -17.91 -3.60 -7.64
N ALA A 276 -18.59 -4.73 -7.78
CA ALA A 276 -19.77 -5.02 -6.98
C ALA A 276 -19.43 -4.86 -5.47
N PRO A 277 -20.34 -4.29 -4.67
CA PRO A 277 -21.75 -4.00 -5.00
C PRO A 277 -22.02 -2.67 -5.73
N ASP A 278 -21.06 -1.75 -5.81
CA ASP A 278 -21.29 -0.37 -6.24
C ASP A 278 -21.50 -0.22 -7.76
N ASN A 279 -20.73 -0.96 -8.57
CA ASN A 279 -20.73 -0.88 -10.04
C ASN A 279 -20.48 0.54 -10.62
N ASN A 280 -19.99 1.47 -9.81
CA ASN A 280 -19.71 2.86 -10.15
C ASN A 280 -18.77 3.51 -9.11
N TYR A 281 -18.46 4.80 -9.27
CA TYR A 281 -17.56 5.55 -8.37
C TYR A 281 -18.28 6.48 -7.39
N SER A 282 -19.59 6.32 -7.17
CA SER A 282 -20.36 7.23 -6.31
C SER A 282 -19.84 7.25 -4.87
N GLY A 283 -19.55 6.08 -4.28
CA GLY A 283 -18.94 5.95 -2.95
C GLY A 283 -17.55 6.61 -2.88
N TYR A 284 -16.68 6.33 -3.86
CA TYR A 284 -15.35 6.93 -3.92
C TYR A 284 -15.44 8.47 -3.99
N ASN A 285 -16.31 9.00 -4.85
CA ASN A 285 -16.51 10.44 -5.01
C ASN A 285 -17.10 11.08 -3.75
N PHE A 286 -18.03 10.41 -3.07
CA PHE A 286 -18.55 10.86 -1.78
C PHE A 286 -17.42 11.05 -0.76
N TRP A 287 -16.56 10.04 -0.60
CA TRP A 287 -15.46 10.09 0.35
C TRP A 287 -14.36 11.08 -0.04
N LEU A 288 -14.06 11.21 -1.33
CA LEU A 288 -13.14 12.22 -1.83
C LEU A 288 -13.65 13.63 -1.54
N ASN A 289 -14.95 13.88 -1.76
CA ASN A 289 -15.58 15.15 -1.42
C ASN A 289 -15.51 15.41 0.08
N LYS A 290 -15.75 14.40 0.93
CA LYS A 290 -15.58 14.52 2.38
C LYS A 290 -14.14 14.90 2.74
N MET A 291 -13.14 14.18 2.23
CA MET A 291 -11.73 14.49 2.48
C MET A 291 -11.34 15.91 2.06
N ASN A 292 -11.86 16.38 0.92
CA ASN A 292 -11.65 17.74 0.45
C ASN A 292 -12.30 18.79 1.38
N GLN A 293 -13.49 18.53 1.90
CA GLN A 293 -14.17 19.43 2.85
C GLN A 293 -13.43 19.54 4.20
N PHE A 294 -12.76 18.46 4.63
CA PHE A 294 -11.97 18.45 5.87
C PHE A 294 -10.51 18.91 5.67
N SER A 295 -10.11 19.25 4.45
CA SER A 295 -8.81 19.85 4.17
C SER A 295 -8.84 21.34 4.52
N GLN A 296 -7.87 21.82 5.28
CA GLN A 296 -7.79 23.24 5.67
C GLN A 296 -6.82 24.01 4.76
N PRO A 297 -7.06 25.32 4.49
CA PRO A 297 -6.16 26.13 3.68
C PRO A 297 -4.72 26.13 4.21
N GLY A 298 -3.75 25.90 3.33
CA GLY A 298 -2.32 25.91 3.69
C GLY A 298 -1.81 24.63 4.36
N GLU A 299 -2.65 23.60 4.53
CA GLU A 299 -2.17 22.31 5.02
C GLU A 299 -1.24 21.63 4.03
N ASP A 300 -0.02 21.34 4.50
CA ASP A 300 0.96 20.51 3.80
C ASP A 300 0.96 19.10 4.41
N VAL A 301 0.37 18.15 3.69
CA VAL A 301 0.26 16.75 4.12
C VAL A 301 1.55 15.95 3.92
N THR A 302 2.62 16.56 3.38
CA THR A 302 3.96 15.99 3.52
C THR A 302 4.41 15.98 4.98
N ASN A 303 3.83 16.84 5.83
CA ASN A 303 3.96 16.76 7.27
C ASN A 303 2.97 15.72 7.83
N GLU A 304 3.52 14.64 8.39
CA GLU A 304 2.75 13.52 8.94
C GLU A 304 1.73 13.95 10.01
N SER A 305 2.04 14.96 10.84
CA SER A 305 1.11 15.44 11.87
C SER A 305 -0.11 16.17 11.26
N VAL A 306 0.08 16.86 10.15
CA VAL A 306 -0.98 17.53 9.39
C VAL A 306 -1.84 16.49 8.68
N ALA A 307 -1.19 15.53 8.00
CA ALA A 307 -1.86 14.39 7.38
C ALA A 307 -2.73 13.62 8.38
N LEU A 308 -2.18 13.33 9.56
CA LEU A 308 -2.92 12.68 10.65
C LEU A 308 -4.11 13.51 11.12
N SER A 309 -3.90 14.80 11.38
CA SER A 309 -4.96 15.69 11.83
C SER A 309 -6.11 15.73 10.83
N ARG A 310 -5.81 15.81 9.54
CA ARG A 310 -6.83 15.75 8.47
C ARG A 310 -7.59 14.43 8.48
N VAL A 311 -6.90 13.30 8.54
CA VAL A 311 -7.51 11.96 8.54
C VAL A 311 -8.41 11.76 9.76
N LYS A 312 -7.98 12.21 10.94
CA LYS A 312 -8.79 12.16 12.17
C LYS A 312 -10.08 12.98 12.01
N ARG A 313 -10.00 14.23 11.52
CA ARG A 313 -11.18 15.07 11.31
C ARG A 313 -12.18 14.48 10.30
N ALA A 314 -11.69 13.79 9.27
CA ALA A 314 -12.55 13.20 8.25
C ALA A 314 -13.24 11.89 8.69
N GLU A 315 -12.75 11.25 9.76
CA GLU A 315 -13.27 10.00 10.36
C GLU A 315 -13.45 8.84 9.36
N MET A 316 -12.72 8.87 8.22
CA MET A 316 -12.92 7.88 7.16
C MET A 316 -12.43 6.48 7.56
N VAL A 317 -11.32 6.41 8.31
CA VAL A 317 -10.79 5.14 8.85
C VAL A 317 -11.86 4.44 9.69
N LYS A 318 -12.45 5.16 10.64
CA LYS A 318 -13.52 4.64 11.50
C LYS A 318 -14.71 4.14 10.68
N ALA A 319 -15.16 4.92 9.69
CA ALA A 319 -16.30 4.55 8.87
C ALA A 319 -16.09 3.24 8.11
N PHE A 320 -14.89 2.98 7.59
CA PHE A 320 -14.60 1.72 6.91
C PHE A 320 -14.41 0.56 7.90
N LEU A 321 -13.75 0.78 9.03
CA LEU A 321 -13.54 -0.25 10.07
C LEU A 321 -14.84 -0.80 10.65
N VAL A 322 -15.88 0.03 10.76
CA VAL A 322 -17.20 -0.38 11.26
C VAL A 322 -18.20 -0.72 10.15
N SER A 323 -17.79 -0.60 8.89
CA SER A 323 -18.67 -0.90 7.76
C SER A 323 -19.03 -2.39 7.73
N ALA A 324 -20.29 -2.70 7.38
CA ALA A 324 -20.72 -4.08 7.21
C ALA A 324 -19.80 -4.83 6.24
N GLU A 325 -19.43 -4.20 5.12
CA GLU A 325 -18.58 -4.82 4.11
C GLU A 325 -17.20 -5.24 4.64
N TYR A 326 -16.53 -4.42 5.46
CA TYR A 326 -15.25 -4.83 6.07
C TYR A 326 -15.44 -5.89 7.15
N ARG A 327 -16.47 -5.74 7.99
CA ARG A 327 -16.73 -6.64 9.13
C ARG A 327 -17.12 -8.04 8.67
N GLU A 328 -17.97 -8.12 7.64
CA GLU A 328 -18.46 -9.36 7.04
C GLU A 328 -17.39 -10.14 6.27
N ARG A 329 -16.21 -9.56 5.99
CA ARG A 329 -15.05 -10.35 5.54
C ARG A 329 -14.70 -11.45 6.55
N PHE A 330 -14.95 -11.19 7.83
CA PHE A 330 -14.50 -12.03 8.92
C PHE A 330 -15.65 -12.69 9.71
N GLN A 331 -16.85 -12.09 9.71
CA GLN A 331 -18.02 -12.66 10.39
C GLN A 331 -19.35 -11.94 10.03
N GLY A 332 -20.46 -12.69 9.99
CA GLY A 332 -21.81 -12.15 10.21
C GLY A 332 -22.65 -11.83 8.97
N GLY A 333 -22.15 -12.02 7.76
CA GLY A 333 -22.92 -11.73 6.54
C GLY A 333 -22.50 -12.48 5.28
N SER A 334 -23.03 -12.02 4.13
CA SER A 334 -22.86 -12.65 2.82
C SER A 334 -21.59 -12.21 2.09
N ASN A 335 -20.95 -11.12 2.53
CA ASN A 335 -19.70 -10.62 1.96
C ASN A 335 -18.49 -11.35 2.58
N ARG A 336 -18.48 -12.69 2.47
CA ARG A 336 -17.48 -13.56 3.10
C ARG A 336 -16.12 -13.48 2.40
N GLY A 337 -15.07 -13.41 3.21
CA GLY A 337 -13.69 -13.49 2.75
C GLY A 337 -13.24 -12.32 1.85
N ASN A 338 -12.05 -12.48 1.29
CA ASN A 338 -11.49 -11.51 0.35
C ASN A 338 -11.95 -11.84 -1.07
N GLN A 339 -12.48 -10.87 -1.81
CA GLN A 339 -12.81 -11.05 -3.23
C GLN A 339 -11.57 -11.42 -4.08
N GLN A 340 -10.37 -11.14 -3.58
CA GLN A 340 -9.08 -11.51 -4.18
C GLN A 340 -8.03 -11.84 -3.11
N GLY A 341 -7.44 -13.03 -3.19
CA GLY A 341 -6.35 -13.48 -2.30
C GLY A 341 -5.05 -12.69 -2.49
N SER A 342 -4.20 -12.68 -1.45
CA SER A 342 -2.95 -11.89 -1.43
C SER A 342 -1.72 -12.79 -1.30
N ILE A 343 -0.77 -12.63 -2.21
CA ILE A 343 0.55 -13.27 -2.11
C ILE A 343 1.52 -12.25 -1.53
N ALA A 344 2.14 -12.55 -0.39
CA ALA A 344 3.11 -11.66 0.22
C ALA A 344 4.53 -11.88 -0.32
N MET A 345 5.40 -10.94 0.02
CA MET A 345 6.82 -11.03 -0.29
C MET A 345 7.54 -11.86 0.77
N ALA A 346 8.61 -12.56 0.38
CA ALA A 346 9.45 -13.31 1.31
C ALA A 346 10.01 -12.42 2.44
N ASP A 347 9.94 -12.93 3.67
CA ASP A 347 10.51 -12.29 4.87
C ASP A 347 12.05 -12.39 4.80
N PRO A 348 12.81 -11.28 4.83
CA PRO A 348 14.25 -11.34 4.98
C PRO A 348 14.58 -11.93 6.37
N GLY A 349 15.27 -13.08 6.37
CA GLY A 349 15.46 -13.95 7.54
C GLY A 349 15.84 -13.25 8.86
N ARG A 350 15.28 -13.76 9.95
CA ARG A 350 15.42 -13.26 11.33
C ARG A 350 16.83 -13.42 11.88
N ASN A 351 17.45 -12.34 12.37
CA ASN A 351 18.58 -12.40 13.30
C ASN A 351 18.26 -11.70 14.62
N LEU A 352 18.62 -12.34 15.75
CA LEU A 352 18.34 -11.89 17.12
C LEU A 352 18.91 -10.49 17.47
N ARG A 353 19.90 -10.02 16.71
CA ARG A 353 20.51 -8.69 16.89
C ARG A 353 19.63 -7.54 16.35
N ASP A 354 18.66 -7.83 15.47
CA ASP A 354 17.80 -6.82 14.86
C ASP A 354 16.64 -6.37 15.75
N ALA A 355 16.36 -7.07 16.85
CA ALA A 355 15.24 -6.77 17.75
C ALA A 355 15.47 -5.47 18.57
N ILE A 356 16.72 -5.16 18.94
CA ILE A 356 17.05 -4.01 19.81
C ILE A 356 17.01 -2.67 19.04
N ALA A 357 17.26 -2.68 17.73
CA ALA A 357 17.20 -1.47 16.89
C ALA A 357 15.76 -1.03 16.58
N ARG A 358 14.80 -1.97 16.56
CA ARG A 358 13.40 -1.74 16.18
C ARG A 358 12.60 -0.95 17.21
N THR A 359 12.78 -1.24 18.51
CA THR A 359 12.05 -0.55 19.59
C THR A 359 12.41 0.95 19.68
N LEU A 360 13.64 1.31 19.33
CA LEU A 360 14.12 2.70 19.38
C LEU A 360 13.69 3.52 18.16
N TRP A 361 13.58 2.93 16.96
CA TRP A 361 13.23 3.69 15.75
C TRP A 361 11.74 4.12 15.74
N PHE A 362 10.83 3.20 16.07
CA PHE A 362 9.40 3.53 16.22
C PHE A 362 9.15 4.57 17.32
N ALA A 363 9.88 4.52 18.44
CA ALA A 363 9.69 5.44 19.57
C ALA A 363 10.33 6.83 19.38
N LEU A 364 11.41 6.95 18.59
CA LEU A 364 12.23 8.16 18.55
C LEU A 364 12.08 9.01 17.27
N ASN A 365 11.67 8.44 16.14
CA ASN A 365 11.81 9.13 14.84
C ASN A 365 10.52 9.45 14.07
N SER A 366 9.34 9.05 14.54
CA SER A 366 8.09 9.52 13.93
C SER A 366 7.27 10.38 14.90
N PRO A 367 7.00 11.65 14.55
CA PRO A 367 6.02 12.48 15.25
C PRO A 367 4.66 11.77 15.40
N LEU A 368 4.30 10.87 14.47
CA LEU A 368 3.08 10.06 14.53
C LEU A 368 3.00 9.25 15.82
N VAL A 369 4.08 8.55 16.20
CA VAL A 369 4.07 7.68 17.37
C VAL A 369 3.84 8.51 18.63
N LYS A 370 4.47 9.69 18.77
CA LYS A 370 4.19 10.60 19.89
C LYS A 370 2.74 11.12 19.90
N THR A 371 2.21 11.54 18.75
CA THR A 371 0.83 12.07 18.65
C THR A 371 -0.26 10.99 18.81
N PHE A 372 0.03 9.73 18.46
CA PHE A 372 -0.87 8.59 18.70
C PHE A 372 -0.79 8.04 20.13
N MET A 373 0.35 8.23 20.81
CA MET A 373 0.57 7.78 22.18
C MET A 373 0.02 8.75 23.25
N THR A 374 -0.06 10.05 22.97
CA THR A 374 -0.55 11.06 23.93
C THR A 374 -2.06 11.35 23.86
N GLY A 375 -2.77 10.72 22.93
CA GLY A 375 -4.23 10.78 22.77
C GLY A 375 -4.93 9.73 23.60
#